data_AF-A0A327NR28-F1
#
_entry.id   AF-A0A327NR28-F1
#
_cell.length_a   1.000
_cell.length_b   1.000
_cell.length_c   1.000
_cell.angle_alpha   90.00
_cell.angle_beta   90.00
_cell.angle_gamma   90.00
#
_symmetry.space_group_name_H-M   'P 1'
#
loop_
_entity.id
_entity.type
_entity.pdbx_description
1 polymer ?
#
loop_
_entity_poly.entity_id
_entity_poly.type
_entity_poly.pdbx_seq_one_letter_code
_entity_poly.pdbx_strand_id
1 'polypeptide(L)'
;MSGVHFNQELRSSYNNSRIGDRKYLYIFASTALLVIIIASINYMNLATARAVQRAKEIGLRKVLGSNRIQLVSQFLGESLMTTFMALLVALVLVVVLLPLFNGIAGKQFTLAHLVQGKLMGVTLGTTLLVGLLSGSYPALYLSGLLPISVLKNNRFTSRSSDWLRKGLVVLQYTITILLIISTGIMMKQMNFIQHSTLSQSGDQLLSIRWSGMASLDKYRSLKQRILEDPEIEVVTMANHLPNQDYFGSLDHDVTFPQLGNQSHSWGGMRGDFDLPQAFNLELLAGRTFRKDNPADSSTYLLNESAMKSLGLPLDKVLGMRLTIKRPYEEPNQKKEGTVIGIVRDFPYRSIHHTISPLVISPRPDPKIGLCT
;
A
#
# COMPACT_ATOMS: atom_id res chain seq x y z
N MET A 1 -18.10 14.76 11.32
CA MET A 1 -18.31 14.06 10.04
C MET A 1 -17.07 13.35 9.48
N SER A 2 -15.83 13.65 9.92
CA SER A 2 -14.62 12.93 9.46
C SER A 2 -14.49 11.50 9.98
N GLY A 3 -15.16 11.12 11.07
CA GLY A 3 -15.02 9.79 11.68
C GLY A 3 -15.50 8.63 10.81
N VAL A 4 -16.55 8.83 10.02
CA VAL A 4 -17.20 7.75 9.24
C VAL A 4 -16.42 7.41 7.97
N HIS A 5 -15.80 8.40 7.33
CA HIS A 5 -15.00 8.22 6.11
C HIS A 5 -13.63 7.57 6.33
N PHE A 6 -13.34 7.02 7.51
CA PHE A 6 -12.01 6.48 7.79
C PHE A 6 -12.03 5.32 8.79
N ASN A 7 -13.20 4.85 9.19
CA ASN A 7 -13.30 3.79 10.20
C ASN A 7 -13.04 2.42 9.56
N GLN A 8 -11.97 1.77 9.99
CA GLN A 8 -11.50 0.49 9.48
C GLN A 8 -12.36 -0.68 9.98
N GLU A 9 -13.15 -0.50 11.05
CA GLU A 9 -14.05 -1.53 11.58
C GLU A 9 -15.33 -1.70 10.75
N LEU A 10 -15.75 -0.65 10.00
CA LEU A 10 -16.89 -0.75 9.06
C LEU A 10 -16.55 -1.54 7.78
N ARG A 11 -15.29 -1.94 7.61
CA ARG A 11 -14.76 -2.72 6.50
C ARG A 11 -15.33 -4.14 6.43
N SER A 12 -15.93 -4.65 7.51
CA SER A 12 -16.36 -6.05 7.62
C SER A 12 -17.78 -6.34 7.14
N SER A 13 -18.64 -5.35 6.89
CA SER A 13 -20.07 -5.65 6.74
C SER A 13 -20.67 -5.49 5.34
N TYR A 14 -20.59 -4.37 4.62
CA TYR A 14 -21.52 -4.25 3.47
C TYR A 14 -21.15 -3.31 2.30
N ASN A 15 -19.99 -2.64 2.26
CA ASN A 15 -19.79 -1.59 1.25
C ASN A 15 -18.43 -1.62 0.55
N ASN A 16 -18.47 -1.89 -0.76
CA ASN A 16 -17.34 -1.87 -1.69
C ASN A 16 -16.86 -0.44 -2.04
N SER A 17 -17.15 0.54 -1.18
CA SER A 17 -16.74 1.92 -1.37
C SER A 17 -15.27 2.05 -0.94
N ARG A 18 -14.37 2.40 -1.88
CA ARG A 18 -12.96 2.73 -1.61
C ARG A 18 -12.84 3.99 -0.75
N ILE A 19 -13.08 3.85 0.54
CA ILE A 19 -12.91 4.87 1.55
C ILE A 19 -11.40 5.00 1.83
N GLY A 20 -10.84 6.21 1.77
CA GLY A 20 -9.39 6.44 1.84
C GLY A 20 -8.78 5.97 3.16
N ASP A 21 -7.62 5.32 3.13
CA ASP A 21 -6.90 4.92 4.36
C ASP A 21 -6.22 6.15 4.99
N ARG A 22 -6.42 6.37 6.30
CA ARG A 22 -5.72 7.43 7.05
C ARG A 22 -4.21 7.28 6.96
N LYS A 23 -3.71 6.04 6.89
CA LYS A 23 -2.27 5.77 6.76
C LYS A 23 -1.70 6.39 5.50
N TYR A 24 -2.38 6.25 4.35
CA TYR A 24 -1.94 6.88 3.11
C TYR A 24 -1.93 8.40 3.21
N LEU A 25 -2.93 9.00 3.86
CA LEU A 25 -2.95 10.45 4.09
C LEU A 25 -1.76 10.93 4.93
N TYR A 26 -1.43 10.23 6.01
CA TYR A 26 -0.27 10.57 6.84
C TYR A 26 1.06 10.36 6.09
N ILE A 27 1.19 9.32 5.28
CA ILE A 27 2.39 9.07 4.46
C ILE A 27 2.57 10.19 3.43
N PHE A 28 1.51 10.60 2.72
CA PHE A 28 1.61 11.70 1.76
C PHE A 28 1.91 13.04 2.45
N ALA A 29 1.26 13.32 3.59
CA ALA A 29 1.51 14.55 4.34
C ALA A 29 2.94 14.63 4.90
N SER A 30 3.45 13.53 5.46
CA SER A 30 4.82 13.48 5.98
C SER A 30 5.85 13.60 4.86
N THR A 31 5.63 12.92 3.73
CA THR A 31 6.50 13.01 2.55
C THR A 31 6.52 14.44 2.00
N ALA A 32 5.36 15.09 1.86
CA ALA A 32 5.27 16.48 1.42
C ALA A 32 6.03 17.42 2.37
N LEU A 33 5.89 17.23 3.69
CA LEU A 33 6.63 18.02 4.69
C LEU A 33 8.15 17.83 4.55
N LEU A 34 8.63 16.60 4.41
CA LEU A 34 10.06 16.31 4.22
C LEU A 34 10.61 16.97 2.95
N VAL A 35 9.86 16.94 1.84
CA VAL A 35 10.24 17.59 0.58
C VAL A 35 10.30 19.11 0.76
N ILE A 36 9.35 19.72 1.46
CA ILE A 36 9.36 21.17 1.76
C ILE A 36 10.58 21.54 2.62
N ILE A 37 10.92 20.74 3.62
CA ILE A 37 12.11 20.95 4.45
C ILE A 37 13.38 20.88 3.60
N ILE A 38 13.53 19.85 2.76
CA ILE A 38 14.67 19.71 1.84
C ILE A 38 14.78 20.93 0.92
N ALA A 39 13.66 21.34 0.31
CA ALA A 39 13.63 22.48 -0.61
C ALA A 39 14.01 23.79 0.09
N SER A 40 13.51 24.02 1.32
CA SER A 40 13.81 25.20 2.12
C SER A 40 15.29 25.26 2.51
N ILE A 41 15.87 24.13 2.95
CA ILE A 41 17.29 24.06 3.29
C ILE A 41 18.16 24.29 2.05
N ASN A 42 17.81 23.68 0.92
CA ASN A 42 18.53 23.87 -0.32
C ASN A 42 18.50 25.34 -0.75
N TYR A 43 17.32 25.96 -0.76
CA TYR A 43 17.18 27.36 -1.13
C TYR A 43 17.93 28.28 -0.16
N MET A 44 17.86 28.02 1.15
CA MET A 44 18.65 28.74 2.16
C MET A 44 20.15 28.65 1.90
N ASN A 45 20.67 27.46 1.56
CA ASN A 45 22.08 27.27 1.24
C ASN A 45 22.50 28.07 0.00
N LEU A 46 21.68 28.04 -1.06
CA LEU A 46 21.92 28.81 -2.29
C LEU A 46 21.84 30.33 -2.05
N ALA A 47 20.82 30.80 -1.33
CA ALA A 47 20.63 32.20 -0.99
C ALA A 47 21.79 32.71 -0.12
N THR A 48 22.26 31.91 0.84
CA THR A 48 23.42 32.22 1.68
C THR A 48 24.69 32.37 0.83
N ALA A 49 24.95 31.41 -0.08
CA ALA A 49 26.12 31.46 -0.95
C ALA A 49 26.14 32.72 -1.83
N ARG A 50 24.99 33.09 -2.43
CA ARG A 50 24.85 34.33 -3.21
C ARG A 50 25.04 35.58 -2.36
N ALA A 51 24.51 35.58 -1.15
CA ALA A 51 24.57 36.76 -0.30
C ALA A 51 25.98 36.98 0.31
N VAL A 52 26.78 35.91 0.49
CA VAL A 52 28.22 36.01 0.80
C VAL A 52 29.00 36.70 -0.33
N GLN A 53 28.67 36.46 -1.60
CA GLN A 53 29.31 37.17 -2.72
C GLN A 53 29.07 38.69 -2.67
N ARG A 54 27.94 39.11 -2.08
CA ARG A 54 27.57 40.52 -1.88
C ARG A 54 28.04 41.09 -0.53
N ALA A 55 28.84 40.35 0.25
CA ALA A 55 29.23 40.77 1.60
C ALA A 55 29.97 42.12 1.64
N LYS A 56 30.84 42.42 0.66
CA LYS A 56 31.57 43.70 0.57
C LYS A 56 30.63 44.89 0.35
N GLU A 57 29.64 44.73 -0.52
CA GLU A 57 28.62 45.75 -0.78
C GLU A 57 27.79 46.05 0.48
N ILE A 58 27.38 45.00 1.20
CA ILE A 58 26.62 45.14 2.45
C ILE A 58 27.46 45.83 3.53
N GLY A 59 28.76 45.49 3.61
CA GLY A 59 29.70 46.15 4.51
C GLY A 59 29.81 47.65 4.22
N LEU A 60 29.93 48.03 2.95
CA LEU A 60 29.96 49.43 2.53
C LEU A 60 28.64 50.16 2.89
N ARG A 61 27.48 49.55 2.61
CA ARG A 61 26.17 50.11 2.95
C ARG A 61 25.99 50.36 4.45
N LYS A 62 26.52 49.48 5.31
CA LYS A 62 26.50 49.68 6.78
C LYS A 62 27.39 50.85 7.21
N VAL A 63 28.56 51.03 6.59
CA VAL A 63 29.42 52.21 6.85
C VAL A 63 28.71 53.49 6.42
N LEU A 64 27.96 53.44 5.32
CA LEU A 64 27.14 54.53 4.82
C LEU A 64 25.83 54.75 5.61
N GLY A 65 25.62 54.04 6.74
CA GLY A 65 24.51 54.30 7.66
C GLY A 65 23.27 53.39 7.50
N SER A 66 23.32 52.35 6.67
CA SER A 66 22.20 51.40 6.59
C SER A 66 22.04 50.60 7.89
N ASN A 67 20.83 50.65 8.47
CA ASN A 67 20.51 49.93 9.70
C ASN A 67 20.23 48.43 9.40
N ARG A 68 20.49 47.57 10.38
CA ARG A 68 20.29 46.12 10.34
C ARG A 68 18.91 45.70 9.80
N ILE A 69 17.86 46.40 10.22
CA ILE A 69 16.47 46.12 9.84
C ILE A 69 16.26 46.30 8.33
N GLN A 70 16.88 47.32 7.73
CA GLN A 70 16.75 47.61 6.30
C GLN A 70 17.38 46.49 5.45
N LEU A 71 18.50 45.93 5.90
CA LEU A 71 19.13 44.80 5.24
C LEU A 71 18.30 43.51 5.40
N VAL A 72 17.76 43.27 6.60
CA VAL A 72 16.89 42.11 6.86
C VAL A 72 15.63 42.16 5.99
N SER A 73 14.95 43.31 5.94
CA SER A 73 13.74 43.46 5.13
C SER A 73 14.01 43.31 3.64
N GLN A 74 15.14 43.81 3.14
CA GLN A 74 15.56 43.62 1.75
C GLN A 74 15.76 42.13 1.44
N PHE A 75 16.56 41.40 2.23
CA PHE A 75 16.83 39.97 1.97
C PHE A 75 15.57 39.10 2.07
N LEU A 76 14.72 39.40 3.04
CA LEU A 76 13.46 38.68 3.22
C LEU A 76 12.50 38.98 2.06
N GLY A 77 12.44 40.24 1.60
CA GLY A 77 11.69 40.65 0.42
C GLY A 77 12.17 39.99 -0.87
N GLU A 78 13.49 39.97 -1.12
CA GLU A 78 14.08 39.25 -2.25
C GLU A 78 13.74 37.74 -2.22
N SER A 79 13.79 37.15 -1.02
CA SER A 79 13.48 35.73 -0.83
C SER A 79 12.01 35.43 -1.11
N LEU A 80 11.09 36.25 -0.56
CA LEU A 80 9.65 36.14 -0.76
C LEU A 80 9.25 36.35 -2.22
N MET A 81 9.80 37.36 -2.88
CA MET A 81 9.54 37.64 -4.29
C MET A 81 9.99 36.47 -5.16
N THR A 82 11.17 35.91 -4.89
CA THR A 82 11.68 34.73 -5.62
C THR A 82 10.78 33.51 -5.41
N THR A 83 10.33 33.24 -4.17
CA THR A 83 9.40 32.14 -3.90
C THR A 83 8.03 32.34 -4.53
N PHE A 84 7.56 33.58 -4.63
CA PHE A 84 6.29 33.89 -5.30
C PHE A 84 6.38 33.68 -6.81
N MET A 85 7.51 34.07 -7.43
CA MET A 85 7.77 33.75 -8.84
C MET A 85 7.84 32.24 -9.07
N ALA A 86 8.49 31.49 -8.17
CA ALA A 86 8.53 30.03 -8.23
C ALA A 86 7.13 29.41 -8.09
N LEU A 87 6.25 29.97 -7.25
CA LEU A 87 4.86 29.54 -7.14
C LEU A 87 4.10 29.69 -8.46
N LEU A 88 4.27 30.79 -9.19
CA LEU A 88 3.64 30.98 -10.49
C LEU A 88 4.07 29.90 -11.48
N VAL A 89 5.37 29.60 -11.53
CA VAL A 89 5.91 28.51 -12.36
C VAL A 89 5.35 27.15 -11.93
N ALA A 90 5.26 26.90 -10.61
CA ALA A 90 4.70 25.67 -10.07
C ALA A 90 3.22 25.49 -10.43
N LEU A 91 2.42 26.56 -10.41
CA LEU A 91 1.01 26.50 -10.82
C LEU A 91 0.87 26.09 -12.29
N VAL A 92 1.69 26.65 -13.19
CA VAL A 92 1.70 26.26 -14.60
C VAL A 92 2.05 24.77 -14.74
N LEU A 93 3.10 24.30 -14.03
CA LEU A 93 3.49 22.90 -14.06
C LEU A 93 2.39 21.97 -13.55
N VAL A 94 1.70 22.35 -12.46
CA VAL A 94 0.58 21.56 -11.93
C VAL A 94 -0.55 21.45 -12.96
N VAL A 95 -0.92 22.55 -13.63
CA VAL A 95 -1.96 22.54 -14.67
C VAL A 95 -1.60 21.60 -15.82
N VAL A 96 -0.34 21.64 -16.27
CA VAL A 96 0.15 20.79 -17.38
C VAL A 96 0.21 19.31 -16.99
N LEU A 97 0.61 19.00 -15.75
CA LEU A 97 0.78 17.62 -15.28
C LEU A 97 -0.52 17.01 -14.71
N LEU A 98 -1.55 17.81 -14.45
CA LEU A 98 -2.82 17.36 -13.86
C LEU A 98 -3.48 16.21 -14.64
N PRO A 99 -3.56 16.22 -15.99
CA PRO A 99 -4.18 15.12 -16.74
C PRO A 99 -3.44 13.80 -16.57
N LEU A 100 -2.10 13.85 -16.60
CA LEU A 100 -1.25 12.67 -16.41
C LEU A 100 -1.38 12.13 -14.98
N PHE A 101 -1.41 13.02 -13.99
CA PHE A 101 -1.66 12.63 -12.61
C PHE A 101 -3.04 11.99 -12.42
N ASN A 102 -4.09 12.53 -13.04
CA ASN A 102 -5.44 11.97 -13.00
C ASN A 102 -5.49 10.55 -13.59
N GLY A 103 -4.77 10.31 -14.69
CA GLY A 103 -4.65 8.99 -15.31
C GLY A 103 -3.99 7.96 -14.39
N ILE A 104 -2.88 8.34 -13.73
CA ILE A 104 -2.15 7.44 -12.83
C ILE A 104 -2.91 7.23 -11.52
N ALA A 105 -3.50 8.29 -10.97
CA ALA A 105 -4.20 8.25 -9.68
C ALA A 105 -5.61 7.63 -9.77
N GLY A 106 -6.17 7.50 -10.98
CA GLY A 106 -7.57 7.11 -11.17
C GLY A 106 -8.52 8.10 -10.50
N LYS A 107 -8.19 9.39 -10.50
CA LYS A 107 -8.94 10.48 -9.87
C LYS A 107 -9.30 11.53 -10.92
N GLN A 108 -10.33 12.33 -10.61
CA GLN A 108 -10.79 13.41 -11.46
C GLN A 108 -10.56 14.75 -10.78
N PHE A 109 -9.29 15.14 -10.60
CA PHE A 109 -8.98 16.48 -10.12
C PHE A 109 -9.16 17.48 -11.27
N THR A 110 -10.04 18.44 -11.06
CA THR A 110 -10.27 19.59 -11.94
C THR A 110 -9.52 20.83 -11.44
N LEU A 111 -9.36 21.80 -12.33
CA LEU A 111 -8.78 23.11 -12.00
C LEU A 111 -9.56 23.85 -10.91
N ALA A 112 -10.86 23.58 -10.75
CA ALA A 112 -11.69 24.17 -9.71
C ALA A 112 -11.17 23.83 -8.30
N HIS A 113 -10.54 22.66 -8.10
CA HIS A 113 -9.97 22.30 -6.81
C HIS A 113 -8.73 23.13 -6.45
N LEU A 114 -7.98 23.63 -7.45
CA LEU A 114 -6.81 24.48 -7.22
C LEU A 114 -7.22 25.85 -6.66
N VAL A 115 -8.37 26.36 -7.09
CA VAL A 115 -8.92 27.67 -6.71
C VAL A 115 -9.77 27.57 -5.42
N GLN A 116 -9.92 26.38 -4.86
CA GLN A 116 -10.63 26.23 -3.60
C GLN A 116 -9.89 26.99 -2.49
N GLY A 117 -10.61 27.85 -1.76
CA GLY A 117 -10.01 28.77 -0.77
C GLY A 117 -9.13 28.08 0.28
N LYS A 118 -9.48 26.86 0.69
CA LYS A 118 -8.65 26.06 1.62
C LYS A 118 -7.31 25.67 1.00
N LEU A 119 -7.30 25.20 -0.24
CA LEU A 119 -6.07 24.80 -0.93
C LEU A 119 -5.20 26.04 -1.21
N MET A 120 -5.80 27.13 -1.69
CA MET A 120 -5.10 28.40 -1.89
C MET A 120 -4.45 28.90 -0.59
N GLY A 121 -5.17 28.82 0.54
CA GLY A 121 -4.63 29.20 1.84
C GLY A 121 -3.41 28.35 2.24
N VAL A 122 -3.46 27.04 2.00
CA VAL A 122 -2.31 26.14 2.27
C VAL A 122 -1.14 26.44 1.32
N THR A 123 -1.40 26.66 0.03
CA THR A 123 -0.37 26.96 -0.97
C THR A 123 0.31 28.31 -0.71
N LEU A 124 -0.47 29.34 -0.40
CA LEU A 124 0.07 30.66 -0.02
C LEU A 124 0.82 30.58 1.31
N GLY A 125 0.24 29.90 2.30
CA GLY A 125 0.86 29.70 3.61
C GLY A 125 2.20 28.97 3.52
N THR A 126 2.28 27.91 2.74
CA THR A 126 3.54 27.18 2.50
C THR A 126 4.55 28.01 1.71
N THR A 127 4.12 28.78 0.71
CA THR A 127 5.02 29.69 -0.03
C THR A 127 5.62 30.75 0.87
N LEU A 128 4.80 31.38 1.72
CA LEU A 128 5.26 32.35 2.72
C LEU A 128 6.22 31.70 3.71
N LEU A 129 5.88 30.53 4.23
CA LEU A 129 6.72 29.79 5.15
C LEU A 129 8.08 29.46 4.54
N VAL A 130 8.12 28.94 3.31
CA VAL A 130 9.39 28.62 2.61
C VAL A 130 10.22 29.87 2.37
N GLY A 131 9.60 30.96 1.89
CA GLY A 131 10.29 32.22 1.63
C GLY A 131 10.86 32.85 2.91
N LEU A 132 10.10 32.83 4.00
CA LEU A 132 10.55 33.29 5.32
C LEU A 132 11.69 32.42 5.86
N LEU A 133 11.51 31.09 5.92
CA LEU A 133 12.54 30.19 6.45
C LEU A 133 13.84 30.28 5.66
N SER A 134 13.75 30.30 4.34
CA SER A 134 14.93 30.32 3.47
C SER A 134 15.66 31.66 3.50
N GLY A 135 14.92 32.77 3.61
CA GLY A 135 15.48 34.12 3.71
C GLY A 135 15.96 34.50 5.11
N SER A 136 15.45 33.84 6.15
CA SER A 136 15.78 34.14 7.56
C SER A 136 17.26 34.00 7.85
N TYR A 137 17.90 32.93 7.39
CA TYR A 137 19.31 32.70 7.71
C TYR A 137 20.27 33.70 7.03
N PRO A 138 20.23 33.94 5.70
CA PRO A 138 21.02 35.00 5.08
C PRO A 138 20.76 36.37 5.72
N ALA A 139 19.49 36.70 5.99
CA ALA A 139 19.11 37.98 6.58
C ALA A 139 19.70 38.18 7.98
N LEU A 140 19.57 37.18 8.87
CA LEU A 140 20.08 37.27 10.25
C LEU A 140 21.61 37.21 10.30
N TYR A 141 22.22 36.34 9.50
CA TYR A 141 23.67 36.15 9.46
C TYR A 141 24.40 37.37 8.89
N LEU A 142 23.98 37.88 7.72
CA LEU A 142 24.68 38.97 7.03
C LEU A 142 24.38 40.34 7.63
N SER A 143 23.17 40.54 8.14
CA SER A 143 22.84 41.75 8.89
C SER A 143 23.64 41.87 10.20
N GLY A 144 24.17 40.77 10.73
CA GLY A 144 25.07 40.76 11.90
C GLY A 144 26.55 41.03 11.60
N LEU A 145 26.98 41.12 10.33
CA LEU A 145 28.39 41.31 9.99
C LEU A 145 28.93 42.70 10.38
N LEU A 146 30.11 42.73 11.00
CA LEU A 146 30.82 43.98 11.30
C LEU A 146 31.54 44.49 10.03
N PRO A 147 31.44 45.79 9.69
CA PRO A 147 32.08 46.31 8.47
C PRO A 147 33.60 46.16 8.45
N ILE A 148 34.24 46.24 9.62
CA ILE A 148 35.70 46.18 9.74
C ILE A 148 36.27 44.80 9.39
N SER A 149 35.54 43.72 9.68
CA SER A 149 35.96 42.36 9.31
C SER A 149 35.73 42.09 7.82
N VAL A 150 34.75 42.75 7.22
CA VAL A 150 34.44 42.65 5.78
C VAL A 150 35.46 43.37 4.91
N LEU A 151 36.08 44.45 5.38
CA LEU A 151 37.01 45.25 4.58
C LEU A 151 38.47 44.81 4.71
N LYS A 152 38.85 44.15 5.82
CA LYS A 152 40.25 43.78 6.12
C LYS A 152 40.71 42.42 5.55
N ASN A 153 39.94 41.82 4.64
CA ASN A 153 40.29 40.57 3.92
C ASN A 153 40.61 39.33 4.81
N ASN A 154 40.26 39.35 6.10
CA ASN A 154 40.41 38.17 6.95
C ASN A 154 39.28 37.19 6.62
N ARG A 155 39.64 35.93 6.34
CA ARG A 155 38.72 34.87 5.87
C ARG A 155 37.36 34.93 6.58
N PHE A 156 36.33 35.22 5.78
CA PHE A 156 35.00 35.72 6.12
C PHE A 156 34.07 34.77 6.89
N THR A 157 34.56 33.65 7.40
CA THR A 157 33.69 32.64 8.00
C THR A 157 33.81 32.69 9.52
N SER A 158 32.81 33.28 10.18
CA SER A 158 32.58 32.97 11.59
C SER A 158 32.43 31.45 11.73
N ARG A 159 33.31 30.83 12.54
CA ARG A 159 33.35 29.37 12.79
C ARG A 159 31.98 28.81 13.22
N SER A 160 31.11 29.67 13.78
CA SER A 160 29.74 29.34 14.21
C SER A 160 28.71 29.27 13.06
N SER A 161 28.91 29.97 11.94
CA SER A 161 27.95 29.89 10.82
C SER A 161 28.20 28.69 9.91
N ASP A 162 29.47 28.32 9.75
CA ASP A 162 29.84 27.18 8.91
C ASP A 162 29.35 25.83 9.47
N TRP A 163 29.28 25.64 10.79
CA TRP A 163 28.77 24.38 11.36
C TRP A 163 27.25 24.24 11.20
N LEU A 164 26.49 25.33 11.37
CA LEU A 164 25.03 25.32 11.14
C LEU A 164 24.72 24.96 9.68
N ARG A 165 25.43 25.57 8.72
CA ARG A 165 25.26 25.24 7.30
C ARG A 165 25.61 23.78 7.03
N LYS A 166 26.74 23.30 7.56
CA LYS A 166 27.14 21.88 7.43
C LYS A 166 26.09 20.95 8.03
N GLY A 167 25.56 21.26 9.21
CA GLY A 167 24.50 20.48 9.86
C GLY A 167 23.21 20.43 9.04
N LEU A 168 22.77 21.58 8.52
CA LEU A 168 21.59 21.67 7.64
C LEU A 168 21.78 20.87 6.35
N VAL A 169 22.96 20.98 5.71
CA VAL A 169 23.31 20.22 4.51
C VAL A 169 23.32 18.71 4.80
N VAL A 170 23.92 18.29 5.91
CA VAL A 170 23.93 16.88 6.33
C VAL A 170 22.51 16.39 6.56
N LEU A 171 21.67 17.14 7.28
CA LEU A 171 20.26 16.81 7.50
C LEU A 171 19.49 16.66 6.18
N GLN A 172 19.68 17.60 5.23
CA GLN A 172 19.06 17.53 3.91
C GLN A 172 19.43 16.25 3.16
N TYR A 173 20.73 15.93 3.09
CA TYR A 173 21.19 14.73 2.40
C TYR A 173 20.74 13.45 3.12
N THR A 174 20.72 13.42 4.45
CA THR A 174 20.20 12.30 5.23
C THR A 174 18.74 12.02 4.89
N ILE A 175 17.87 13.04 4.89
CA ILE A 175 16.45 12.86 4.51
C ILE A 175 16.34 12.38 3.06
N THR A 176 17.13 12.95 2.15
CA THR A 176 17.10 12.58 0.72
C THR A 176 17.50 11.12 0.52
N ILE A 177 18.60 10.67 1.15
CA ILE A 177 19.06 9.27 1.09
C ILE A 177 18.00 8.33 1.66
N LEU A 178 17.39 8.69 2.80
CA LEU A 178 16.32 7.90 3.41
C LEU A 178 15.11 7.73 2.47
N LEU A 179 14.70 8.80 1.78
CA LEU A 179 13.62 8.75 0.80
C LEU A 179 13.98 7.85 -0.39
N ILE A 180 15.19 7.97 -0.93
CA ILE A 180 15.67 7.12 -2.04
C ILE A 180 15.66 5.63 -1.64
N ILE A 181 16.19 5.30 -0.46
CA ILE A 181 16.20 3.92 0.05
C ILE A 181 14.76 3.41 0.23
N SER A 182 13.88 4.23 0.82
CA SER A 182 12.47 3.88 1.04
C SER A 182 11.74 3.60 -0.27
N THR A 183 11.96 4.43 -1.30
CA THR A 183 11.42 4.20 -2.64
C THR A 183 11.98 2.91 -3.26
N GLY A 184 13.28 2.64 -3.12
CA GLY A 184 13.88 1.40 -3.60
C GLY A 184 13.30 0.13 -2.94
N ILE A 185 13.07 0.18 -1.62
CA ILE A 185 12.41 -0.91 -0.89
C ILE A 185 10.96 -1.07 -1.37
N MET A 186 10.22 0.03 -1.51
CA MET A 186 8.84 0.00 -1.99
C MET A 186 8.74 -0.59 -3.41
N MET A 187 9.66 -0.24 -4.31
CA MET A 187 9.73 -0.82 -5.64
C MET A 187 10.00 -2.33 -5.59
N LYS A 188 10.92 -2.78 -4.75
CA LYS A 188 11.18 -4.22 -4.54
C LYS A 188 9.96 -4.95 -3.98
N GLN A 189 9.27 -4.35 -3.01
CA GLN A 189 8.04 -4.91 -2.44
C GLN A 189 6.93 -4.98 -3.48
N MET A 190 6.74 -3.94 -4.29
CA MET A 190 5.73 -3.94 -5.36
C MET A 190 6.01 -5.03 -6.39
N ASN A 191 7.28 -5.16 -6.80
CA ASN A 191 7.71 -6.21 -7.71
C ASN A 191 7.45 -7.62 -7.11
N PHE A 192 7.84 -7.83 -5.84
CA PHE A 192 7.56 -9.09 -5.15
C PHE A 192 6.06 -9.42 -5.10
N ILE A 193 5.20 -8.43 -4.87
CA ILE A 193 3.75 -8.62 -4.83
C ILE A 193 3.21 -9.01 -6.21
N GLN A 194 3.62 -8.28 -7.25
CA GLN A 194 3.19 -8.51 -8.63
C GLN A 194 3.68 -9.86 -9.20
N HIS A 195 4.82 -10.35 -8.74
CA HIS A 195 5.41 -11.62 -9.20
C HIS A 195 5.32 -12.76 -8.19
N SER A 196 4.48 -12.64 -7.15
CA SER A 196 4.26 -13.73 -6.20
C SER A 196 3.61 -14.95 -6.87
N THR A 197 3.85 -16.15 -6.34
CA THR A 197 3.53 -17.45 -6.95
C THR A 197 2.09 -17.62 -7.42
N LEU A 198 1.12 -16.99 -6.73
CA LEU A 198 -0.27 -17.04 -7.14
C LEU A 198 -0.66 -16.03 -8.21
N SER A 199 0.11 -14.95 -8.37
CA SER A 199 -0.02 -14.04 -9.51
C SER A 199 0.54 -14.69 -10.77
N GLN A 200 1.64 -15.46 -10.67
CA GLN A 200 2.24 -16.13 -11.82
C GLN A 200 1.38 -17.28 -12.38
N SER A 201 0.75 -18.10 -11.53
CA SER A 201 -0.27 -19.05 -11.99
C SER A 201 -1.56 -18.36 -12.46
N GLY A 202 -1.73 -17.06 -12.16
CA GLY A 202 -2.92 -16.26 -12.47
C GLY A 202 -2.88 -15.53 -13.81
N ASP A 203 -1.73 -15.47 -14.50
CA ASP A 203 -1.58 -14.73 -15.77
C ASP A 203 -2.43 -15.32 -16.91
N GLN A 204 -2.93 -16.55 -16.76
CA GLN A 204 -3.84 -17.24 -17.70
C GLN A 204 -5.18 -17.65 -17.07
N LEU A 205 -5.52 -17.16 -15.88
CA LEU A 205 -6.78 -17.47 -15.21
C LEU A 205 -7.85 -16.42 -15.52
N LEU A 206 -8.83 -16.81 -16.33
CA LEU A 206 -10.05 -16.02 -16.52
C LEU A 206 -11.09 -16.38 -15.45
N SER A 207 -11.38 -15.44 -14.56
CA SER A 207 -12.45 -15.61 -13.58
C SER A 207 -13.78 -15.05 -14.07
N ILE A 208 -14.81 -15.89 -14.14
CA ILE A 208 -16.18 -15.47 -14.45
C ILE A 208 -17.01 -15.54 -13.17
N ARG A 209 -17.63 -14.41 -12.80
CA ARG A 209 -18.52 -14.36 -11.64
C ARG A 209 -19.88 -14.91 -12.02
N TRP A 210 -20.29 -15.98 -11.34
CA TRP A 210 -21.64 -16.50 -11.43
C TRP A 210 -22.57 -15.74 -10.47
N SER A 211 -23.62 -15.12 -11.00
CA SER A 211 -24.62 -14.41 -10.18
C SER A 211 -25.79 -15.35 -9.83
N GLY A 212 -26.19 -15.37 -8.56
CA GLY A 212 -27.27 -16.22 -8.04
C GLY A 212 -26.83 -17.65 -7.69
N MET A 213 -27.80 -18.52 -7.38
CA MET A 213 -27.53 -19.93 -7.08
C MET A 213 -27.11 -20.68 -8.35
N ALA A 214 -25.86 -21.10 -8.42
CA ALA A 214 -25.36 -21.93 -9.51
C ALA A 214 -25.96 -23.34 -9.38
N SER A 215 -26.84 -23.72 -10.31
CA SER A 215 -27.26 -25.13 -10.37
C SER A 215 -26.07 -25.97 -10.83
N LEU A 216 -25.78 -27.04 -10.09
CA LEU A 216 -24.61 -27.88 -10.36
C LEU A 216 -24.69 -28.51 -11.76
N ASP A 217 -25.89 -28.81 -12.24
CA ASP A 217 -26.11 -29.35 -13.59
C ASP A 217 -25.82 -28.32 -14.68
N LYS A 218 -26.23 -27.05 -14.51
CA LYS A 218 -25.89 -25.98 -15.44
C LYS A 218 -24.38 -25.73 -15.48
N TYR A 219 -23.73 -25.76 -14.32
CA TYR A 219 -22.28 -25.65 -14.24
C TYR A 219 -21.59 -26.79 -15.00
N ARG A 220 -22.01 -28.05 -14.80
CA ARG A 220 -21.44 -29.21 -15.51
C ARG A 220 -21.59 -29.08 -17.02
N SER A 221 -22.77 -28.71 -17.51
CA SER A 221 -23.01 -28.52 -18.95
C SER A 221 -22.15 -27.37 -19.51
N LEU A 222 -22.07 -26.24 -18.80
CA LEU A 222 -21.23 -25.13 -19.22
C LEU A 222 -19.74 -25.52 -19.24
N LYS A 223 -19.27 -26.18 -18.18
CA LYS A 223 -17.89 -26.66 -18.08
C LYS A 223 -17.54 -27.57 -19.24
N GLN A 224 -18.41 -28.53 -19.57
CA GLN A 224 -18.19 -29.42 -20.71
C GLN A 224 -18.09 -28.64 -22.02
N ARG A 225 -18.98 -27.67 -22.24
CA ARG A 225 -18.95 -26.82 -23.44
C ARG A 225 -17.71 -25.94 -23.53
N ILE A 226 -17.22 -25.41 -22.41
CA ILE A 226 -15.99 -24.60 -22.38
C ILE A 226 -14.78 -25.48 -22.67
N LEU A 227 -14.73 -26.71 -22.13
CA LEU A 227 -13.66 -27.66 -22.39
C LEU A 227 -13.67 -28.28 -23.81
N GLU A 228 -14.66 -27.92 -24.65
CA GLU A 228 -14.60 -28.24 -26.10
C GLU A 228 -13.56 -27.38 -26.83
N ASP A 229 -13.20 -26.22 -26.27
CA ASP A 229 -12.14 -25.37 -26.80
C ASP A 229 -10.76 -25.93 -26.40
N PRO A 230 -9.89 -26.33 -27.36
CA PRO A 230 -8.59 -26.91 -27.06
C PRO A 230 -7.60 -25.92 -26.43
N GLU A 231 -7.86 -24.60 -26.48
CA GLU A 231 -7.02 -23.60 -25.80
C GLU A 231 -7.26 -23.55 -24.28
N ILE A 232 -8.35 -24.17 -23.80
CA ILE A 232 -8.73 -24.15 -22.38
C ILE A 232 -8.31 -25.46 -21.71
N GLU A 233 -7.24 -25.38 -20.90
CA GLU A 233 -6.69 -26.55 -20.19
C GLU A 233 -7.61 -27.06 -19.07
N VAL A 234 -8.17 -26.14 -18.27
CA VAL A 234 -8.89 -26.50 -17.04
C VAL A 234 -9.98 -25.49 -16.70
N VAL A 235 -11.13 -26.00 -16.27
CA VAL A 235 -12.27 -25.19 -15.81
C VAL A 235 -12.65 -25.66 -14.42
N THR A 236 -12.66 -24.76 -13.45
CA THR A 236 -13.06 -25.05 -12.07
C THR A 236 -14.08 -24.01 -11.57
N MET A 237 -14.91 -24.41 -10.63
CA MET A 237 -15.79 -23.51 -9.88
C MET A 237 -15.34 -23.48 -8.45
N ALA A 238 -15.17 -22.29 -7.89
CA ALA A 238 -14.80 -22.09 -6.51
C ALA A 238 -15.73 -21.07 -5.85
N ASN A 239 -15.96 -21.21 -4.55
CA ASN A 239 -16.68 -20.18 -3.79
C ASN A 239 -15.84 -18.91 -3.57
N HIS A 240 -14.51 -19.03 -3.65
CA HIS A 240 -13.57 -17.92 -3.52
C HIS A 240 -12.43 -18.06 -4.51
N LEU A 241 -12.03 -16.93 -5.08
CA LEU A 241 -10.81 -16.82 -5.85
C LEU A 241 -9.67 -16.49 -4.87
N PRO A 242 -8.58 -17.28 -4.85
CA PRO A 242 -7.41 -16.94 -4.09
C PRO A 242 -6.92 -15.51 -4.38
N ASN A 243 -6.49 -14.79 -3.35
CA ASN A 243 -5.97 -13.42 -3.46
C ASN A 243 -6.98 -12.36 -4.01
N GLN A 244 -8.27 -12.68 -4.13
CA GLN A 244 -9.33 -11.74 -4.55
C GLN A 244 -10.45 -11.59 -3.50
N ASP A 245 -11.25 -10.53 -3.68
CA ASP A 245 -12.27 -10.06 -2.73
C ASP A 245 -13.22 -11.15 -2.21
N TYR A 246 -13.52 -11.04 -0.92
CA TYR A 246 -14.26 -12.00 -0.11
C TYR A 246 -15.75 -11.97 -0.41
N PHE A 247 -16.37 -13.14 -0.51
CA PHE A 247 -17.83 -13.34 -0.52
C PHE A 247 -18.25 -14.04 0.78
N GLY A 248 -18.26 -13.31 1.90
CA GLY A 248 -18.63 -13.84 3.22
C GLY A 248 -17.45 -14.33 4.07
N SER A 249 -17.76 -14.93 5.22
CA SER A 249 -16.75 -15.47 6.14
C SER A 249 -16.07 -16.69 5.52
N LEU A 250 -14.75 -16.62 5.35
CA LEU A 250 -13.92 -17.79 5.04
C LEU A 250 -13.71 -18.68 6.28
N ASP A 251 -13.99 -18.18 7.48
CA ASP A 251 -13.71 -18.91 8.71
C ASP A 251 -14.78 -19.97 8.97
N HIS A 252 -14.32 -21.19 9.19
CA HIS A 252 -15.12 -22.34 9.57
C HIS A 252 -14.57 -22.98 10.84
N ASP A 253 -15.48 -23.48 11.67
CA ASP A 253 -15.14 -24.33 12.79
C ASP A 253 -14.85 -25.75 12.30
N VAL A 254 -13.59 -26.13 12.39
CA VAL A 254 -13.09 -27.46 12.05
C VAL A 254 -12.76 -28.21 13.34
N THR A 255 -13.36 -29.38 13.54
CA THR A 255 -13.04 -30.25 14.68
C THR A 255 -12.51 -31.61 14.22
N PHE A 256 -11.58 -32.15 14.98
CA PHE A 256 -11.00 -33.47 14.74
C PHE A 256 -11.40 -34.43 15.87
N PRO A 257 -12.21 -35.47 15.60
CA PRO A 257 -12.58 -36.47 16.61
C PRO A 257 -11.36 -37.13 17.27
N GLN A 258 -10.31 -37.37 16.49
CA GLN A 258 -9.06 -37.97 16.95
C GLN A 258 -8.25 -37.08 17.90
N LEU A 259 -8.52 -35.77 17.93
CA LEU A 259 -7.87 -34.79 18.80
C LEU A 259 -8.80 -34.28 19.91
N GLY A 260 -9.80 -35.07 20.29
CA GLY A 260 -10.73 -34.72 21.36
C GLY A 260 -11.74 -33.64 20.98
N ASN A 261 -12.03 -33.46 19.68
CA ASN A 261 -13.00 -32.48 19.15
C ASN A 261 -12.74 -31.02 19.55
N GLN A 262 -11.46 -30.63 19.69
CA GLN A 262 -11.11 -29.21 19.78
C GLN A 262 -11.54 -28.46 18.51
N SER A 263 -12.15 -27.29 18.69
CA SER A 263 -12.63 -26.45 17.57
C SER A 263 -11.51 -25.53 17.12
N HIS A 264 -11.18 -25.58 15.84
CA HIS A 264 -10.23 -24.70 15.21
C HIS A 264 -10.94 -23.79 14.20
N SER A 265 -10.74 -22.48 14.31
CA SER A 265 -11.25 -21.52 13.33
C SER A 265 -10.27 -21.43 12.17
N TRP A 266 -10.59 -22.10 11.06
CA TRP A 266 -9.74 -22.21 9.87
C TRP A 266 -10.44 -21.65 8.65
N GLY A 267 -9.65 -21.18 7.67
CA GLY A 267 -10.20 -20.82 6.37
C GLY A 267 -10.79 -22.04 5.67
N GLY A 268 -11.90 -21.88 4.94
CA GLY A 268 -12.47 -22.93 4.09
C GLY A 268 -12.65 -22.47 2.66
N MET A 269 -12.05 -23.22 1.76
CA MET A 269 -12.22 -23.07 0.32
C MET A 269 -13.03 -24.24 -0.21
N ARG A 270 -13.96 -23.96 -1.11
CA ARG A 270 -14.78 -24.97 -1.76
C ARG A 270 -14.55 -24.87 -3.24
N GLY A 271 -14.16 -25.99 -3.84
CA GLY A 271 -13.84 -26.08 -5.25
C GLY A 271 -14.48 -27.28 -5.90
N ASP A 272 -14.60 -27.22 -7.21
CA ASP A 272 -14.68 -28.44 -8.02
C ASP A 272 -13.36 -29.24 -7.91
N PHE A 273 -13.38 -30.49 -8.33
CA PHE A 273 -12.25 -31.42 -8.18
C PHE A 273 -11.00 -30.93 -8.92
N ASP A 274 -11.18 -30.12 -9.96
CA ASP A 274 -10.08 -29.53 -10.74
C ASP A 274 -9.47 -28.28 -10.09
N LEU A 275 -9.96 -27.81 -8.93
CA LEU A 275 -9.42 -26.63 -8.25
C LEU A 275 -7.90 -26.73 -7.99
N PRO A 276 -7.36 -27.85 -7.45
CA PRO A 276 -5.93 -27.96 -7.24
C PRO A 276 -5.13 -27.87 -8.54
N GLN A 277 -5.63 -28.43 -9.64
CA GLN A 277 -4.98 -28.34 -10.94
C GLN A 277 -5.06 -26.91 -11.51
N ALA A 278 -6.23 -26.28 -11.42
CA ALA A 278 -6.47 -24.94 -11.95
C ALA A 278 -5.57 -23.87 -11.30
N PHE A 279 -5.24 -24.02 -10.01
CA PHE A 279 -4.32 -23.10 -9.32
C PHE A 279 -2.89 -23.65 -9.22
N ASN A 280 -2.60 -24.78 -9.87
CA ASN A 280 -1.32 -25.47 -9.81
C ASN A 280 -0.81 -25.65 -8.36
N LEU A 281 -1.69 -26.14 -7.49
CA LEU A 281 -1.39 -26.34 -6.07
C LEU A 281 -0.37 -27.47 -5.92
N GLU A 282 0.78 -27.14 -5.34
CA GLU A 282 1.83 -28.12 -5.08
C GLU A 282 1.43 -29.05 -3.92
N LEU A 283 1.44 -30.35 -4.18
CA LEU A 283 1.10 -31.36 -3.19
C LEU A 283 2.36 -31.76 -2.40
N LEU A 284 2.30 -31.62 -1.07
CA LEU A 284 3.36 -32.08 -0.17
C LEU A 284 3.18 -33.56 0.21
N ALA A 285 1.94 -34.03 0.32
CA ALA A 285 1.62 -35.41 0.71
C ALA A 285 0.23 -35.85 0.27
N GLY A 286 0.04 -37.17 0.13
CA GLY A 286 -1.25 -37.78 -0.16
C GLY A 286 -1.61 -37.66 -1.65
N ARG A 287 -2.85 -37.27 -1.95
CA ARG A 287 -3.35 -37.08 -3.31
C ARG A 287 -4.38 -35.96 -3.41
N THR A 288 -4.62 -35.47 -4.62
CA THR A 288 -5.72 -34.54 -4.95
C THR A 288 -7.04 -35.28 -5.20
N PHE A 289 -8.09 -34.52 -5.47
CA PHE A 289 -9.43 -35.02 -5.77
C PHE A 289 -9.47 -35.76 -7.11
N ARG A 290 -10.25 -36.85 -7.17
CA ARG A 290 -10.42 -37.68 -8.37
C ARG A 290 -11.88 -37.68 -8.84
N LYS A 291 -12.09 -37.37 -10.13
CA LYS A 291 -13.41 -37.38 -10.79
C LYS A 291 -14.06 -38.76 -10.83
N ASP A 292 -13.25 -39.80 -10.93
CA ASP A 292 -13.69 -41.18 -11.03
C ASP A 292 -14.01 -41.82 -9.67
N ASN A 293 -13.79 -41.11 -8.55
CA ASN A 293 -14.06 -41.62 -7.21
C ASN A 293 -15.17 -40.82 -6.49
N PRO A 294 -16.42 -41.30 -6.46
CA PRO A 294 -17.51 -40.64 -5.74
C PRO A 294 -17.26 -40.44 -4.24
N ALA A 295 -16.41 -41.28 -3.62
CA ALA A 295 -16.04 -41.16 -2.21
C ALA A 295 -15.25 -39.88 -1.92
N ASP A 296 -14.58 -39.30 -2.93
CA ASP A 296 -13.84 -38.05 -2.76
C ASP A 296 -14.77 -36.86 -2.45
N SER A 297 -16.08 -36.96 -2.71
CA SER A 297 -17.04 -35.90 -2.40
C SER A 297 -17.23 -35.59 -0.91
N SER A 298 -16.67 -36.42 -0.02
CA SER A 298 -16.58 -36.23 1.43
C SER A 298 -15.12 -36.26 1.93
N THR A 299 -14.19 -35.75 1.12
CA THR A 299 -12.76 -35.65 1.47
C THR A 299 -12.31 -34.20 1.56
N TYR A 300 -11.13 -33.98 2.14
CA TYR A 300 -10.59 -32.64 2.34
C TYR A 300 -9.08 -32.60 2.07
N LEU A 301 -8.61 -31.46 1.56
CA LEU A 301 -7.18 -31.12 1.52
C LEU A 301 -6.90 -30.08 2.60
N LEU A 302 -5.72 -30.16 3.21
CA LEU A 302 -5.23 -29.16 4.16
C LEU A 302 -4.01 -28.43 3.58
N ASN A 303 -3.81 -27.17 3.93
CA ASN A 303 -2.51 -26.55 3.66
C ASN A 303 -1.47 -26.88 4.73
N GLU A 304 -0.22 -26.56 4.43
CA GLU A 304 0.92 -26.72 5.32
C GLU A 304 0.72 -26.02 6.68
N SER A 305 0.20 -24.79 6.70
CA SER A 305 -0.14 -24.08 7.94
C SER A 305 -1.18 -24.80 8.81
N ALA A 306 -2.19 -25.44 8.22
CA ALA A 306 -3.18 -26.22 8.97
C ALA A 306 -2.53 -27.44 9.63
N MET A 307 -1.72 -28.20 8.87
CA MET A 307 -0.96 -29.33 9.42
C MET A 307 -0.03 -28.87 10.56
N LYS A 308 0.74 -27.78 10.37
CA LYS A 308 1.62 -27.22 11.41
C LYS A 308 0.84 -26.80 12.66
N SER A 309 -0.36 -26.24 12.50
CA SER A 309 -1.20 -25.81 13.63
C SER A 309 -1.71 -26.97 14.48
N LEU A 310 -1.80 -28.19 13.92
CA LEU A 310 -2.15 -29.40 14.66
C LEU A 310 -0.96 -29.97 15.46
N GLY A 311 0.27 -29.52 15.19
CA GLY A 311 1.48 -30.04 15.86
C GLY A 311 1.79 -31.51 15.54
N LEU A 312 1.25 -32.03 14.43
CA LEU A 312 1.41 -33.44 14.02
C LEU A 312 2.32 -33.56 12.78
N PRO A 313 3.05 -34.68 12.64
CA PRO A 313 3.80 -34.98 11.41
C PRO A 313 2.85 -35.30 10.26
N LEU A 314 3.33 -35.07 9.02
CA LEU A 314 2.62 -35.22 7.75
C LEU A 314 1.83 -36.53 7.65
N ASP A 315 2.47 -37.65 7.98
CA ASP A 315 1.90 -39.00 7.86
C ASP A 315 0.71 -39.26 8.79
N LYS A 316 0.66 -38.56 9.93
CA LYS A 316 -0.43 -38.72 10.91
C LYS A 316 -1.65 -37.87 10.58
N VAL A 317 -1.48 -36.83 9.78
CA VAL A 317 -2.58 -35.94 9.38
C VAL A 317 -3.37 -36.53 8.21
N LEU A 318 -2.71 -37.28 7.33
CA LEU A 318 -3.38 -38.04 6.28
C LEU A 318 -4.30 -39.11 6.87
N GLY A 319 -5.52 -39.21 6.35
CA GLY A 319 -6.53 -40.15 6.83
C GLY A 319 -7.28 -39.71 8.09
N MET A 320 -6.93 -38.57 8.70
CA MET A 320 -7.70 -38.04 9.82
C MET A 320 -9.13 -37.68 9.40
N ARG A 321 -10.08 -37.91 10.30
CA ARG A 321 -11.45 -37.45 10.11
C ARG A 321 -11.56 -36.02 10.62
N LEU A 322 -12.26 -35.18 9.88
CA LEU A 322 -12.60 -33.84 10.32
C LEU A 322 -14.09 -33.60 10.14
N THR A 323 -14.61 -32.71 10.98
CA THR A 323 -15.98 -32.24 10.91
C THR A 323 -15.95 -30.73 10.73
N ILE A 324 -16.66 -30.23 9.72
CA ILE A 324 -16.83 -28.79 9.52
C ILE A 324 -18.24 -28.42 9.98
N LYS A 325 -18.35 -27.55 10.98
CA LYS A 325 -19.63 -26.92 11.34
C LYS A 325 -19.91 -25.75 10.41
N ARG A 326 -21.15 -25.67 9.92
CA ARG A 326 -21.59 -24.65 8.97
C ARG A 326 -22.56 -23.69 9.66
N PRO A 327 -22.17 -22.44 9.92
CA PRO A 327 -23.04 -21.50 10.63
C PRO A 327 -24.27 -21.07 9.82
N TYR A 328 -24.15 -20.99 8.49
CA TYR A 328 -25.13 -20.30 7.63
C TYR A 328 -26.03 -21.22 6.78
N GLU A 329 -25.66 -22.49 6.60
CA GLU A 329 -26.42 -23.40 5.72
C GLU A 329 -27.41 -24.25 6.50
N GLU A 330 -26.94 -24.94 7.55
CA GLU A 330 -27.75 -25.88 8.36
C GLU A 330 -27.08 -26.05 9.74
N PRO A 331 -27.55 -25.39 10.82
CA PRO A 331 -26.89 -25.41 12.14
C PRO A 331 -26.74 -26.81 12.76
N ASN A 332 -27.49 -27.81 12.26
CA ASN A 332 -27.47 -29.19 12.75
C ASN A 332 -26.75 -30.20 11.83
N GLN A 333 -26.29 -29.82 10.63
CA GLN A 333 -25.67 -30.76 9.71
C GLN A 333 -24.13 -30.68 9.77
N LYS A 334 -23.55 -31.60 10.54
CA LYS A 334 -22.11 -31.83 10.58
C LYS A 334 -21.68 -32.58 9.32
N LYS A 335 -20.84 -31.96 8.48
CA LYS A 335 -20.22 -32.68 7.36
C LYS A 335 -18.90 -33.28 7.81
N GLU A 336 -18.92 -34.59 7.99
CA GLU A 336 -17.74 -35.39 8.26
C GLU A 336 -17.04 -35.77 6.96
N GLY A 337 -15.73 -35.89 7.03
CA GLY A 337 -14.92 -36.38 5.92
C GLY A 337 -13.48 -36.61 6.32
N THR A 338 -12.67 -37.01 5.35
CA THR A 338 -11.32 -37.50 5.59
C THR A 338 -10.28 -36.62 4.90
N VAL A 339 -9.17 -36.34 5.57
CA VAL A 339 -8.03 -35.64 4.97
C VAL A 339 -7.30 -36.58 4.02
N ILE A 340 -7.22 -36.23 2.73
CA ILE A 340 -6.60 -37.09 1.70
C ILE A 340 -5.29 -36.54 1.15
N GLY A 341 -4.98 -35.27 1.43
CA GLY A 341 -3.77 -34.63 0.93
C GLY A 341 -3.45 -33.33 1.64
N ILE A 342 -2.17 -32.96 1.56
CA ILE A 342 -1.63 -31.73 2.13
C ILE A 342 -0.96 -30.94 1.01
N VAL A 343 -1.38 -29.70 0.82
CA VAL A 343 -0.85 -28.79 -0.19
C VAL A 343 0.11 -27.77 0.45
N ARG A 344 1.08 -27.29 -0.32
CA ARG A 344 1.98 -26.23 0.11
C ARG A 344 1.19 -24.95 0.39
N ASP A 345 1.66 -24.15 1.34
CA ASP A 345 1.05 -22.87 1.64
C ASP A 345 1.02 -21.94 0.42
N PHE A 346 -0.13 -21.31 0.21
CA PHE A 346 -0.35 -20.38 -0.88
C PHE A 346 -1.24 -19.21 -0.40
N PRO A 347 -1.06 -17.98 -0.92
CA PRO A 347 -1.81 -16.81 -0.45
C PRO A 347 -3.27 -16.83 -0.92
N TYR A 348 -4.12 -17.56 -0.19
CA TYR A 348 -5.56 -17.62 -0.47
C TYR A 348 -6.34 -16.41 0.05
N ARG A 349 -5.74 -15.63 0.96
CA ARG A 349 -6.25 -14.34 1.46
C ARG A 349 -5.40 -13.20 0.90
N SER A 350 -5.80 -11.96 1.18
CA SER A 350 -4.94 -10.79 0.94
C SER A 350 -3.54 -11.03 1.52
N ILE A 351 -2.53 -10.73 0.70
CA ILE A 351 -1.10 -10.77 1.04
C ILE A 351 -0.69 -10.00 2.31
N HIS A 352 -1.58 -9.15 2.84
CA HIS A 352 -1.37 -8.46 4.11
C HIS A 352 -1.61 -9.34 5.34
N HIS A 353 -2.19 -10.53 5.15
CA HIS A 353 -2.39 -11.52 6.20
C HIS A 353 -1.34 -12.64 6.08
N THR A 354 -0.85 -13.10 7.22
CA THR A 354 -0.09 -14.35 7.29
C THR A 354 -0.95 -15.50 6.77
N ILE A 355 -0.32 -16.46 6.08
CA ILE A 355 -1.03 -17.63 5.54
C ILE A 355 -1.56 -18.48 6.71
N SER A 356 -2.86 -18.39 6.95
CA SER A 356 -3.55 -19.12 8.00
C SER A 356 -3.89 -20.56 7.60
N PRO A 357 -4.22 -21.43 8.56
CA PRO A 357 -4.78 -22.75 8.28
C PRO A 357 -5.98 -22.72 7.32
N LEU A 358 -5.96 -23.60 6.32
CA LEU A 358 -6.96 -23.72 5.27
C LEU A 358 -7.39 -25.18 5.11
N VAL A 359 -8.70 -25.39 5.01
CA VAL A 359 -9.32 -26.63 4.55
C VAL A 359 -9.95 -26.42 3.16
N ILE A 360 -9.65 -27.30 2.22
CA ILE A 360 -10.21 -27.27 0.86
C ILE A 360 -11.16 -28.46 0.73
N SER A 361 -12.39 -28.21 0.27
CA SER A 361 -13.40 -29.24 0.09
C SER A 361 -13.89 -29.35 -1.35
N PRO A 362 -14.16 -30.57 -1.84
CA PRO A 362 -14.55 -30.86 -3.21
C PRO A 362 -16.07 -30.85 -3.32
N ARG A 363 -16.64 -29.65 -3.45
CA ARG A 363 -18.04 -29.39 -3.83
C ARG A 363 -18.24 -27.88 -3.84
N PRO A 364 -18.36 -27.24 -5.01
CA PRO A 364 -18.78 -25.85 -5.04
C PRO A 364 -20.22 -25.76 -4.51
N ASP A 365 -20.49 -24.79 -3.66
CA ASP A 365 -21.80 -24.67 -3.02
C ASP A 365 -22.82 -24.07 -4.00
N PRO A 366 -23.91 -24.79 -4.37
CA PRO A 366 -24.96 -24.22 -5.20
C PRO A 366 -25.75 -23.11 -4.51
N LYS A 367 -25.66 -22.97 -3.18
CA LYS A 367 -26.44 -22.01 -2.35
C LYS A 367 -25.67 -20.73 -1.98
N ILE A 368 -24.37 -20.62 -2.27
CA ILE A 368 -23.63 -19.36 -2.02
C ILE A 368 -23.89 -18.40 -3.18
N GLY A 369 -25.04 -17.74 -3.08
CA GLY A 369 -25.50 -16.68 -3.97
C GLY A 369 -26.52 -15.77 -3.29
N LEU A 370 -26.49 -15.66 -1.95
CA LEU A 370 -27.33 -14.73 -1.21
C LEU A 370 -26.71 -13.33 -1.22
N CYS A 371 -26.95 -12.63 -2.33
CA CYS A 371 -27.12 -11.18 -2.29
C CYS A 371 -28.60 -10.91 -2.49
N THR A 372 -29.33 -10.70 -1.40
CA THR A 372 -30.55 -9.87 -1.41
C THR A 372 -30.16 -8.48 -0.95
#